data_AF-A0A970YEH9-F1
#
_entry.id   AF-A0A970YEH9-F1
#
_cell.length_a   1.000
_cell.length_b   1.000
_cell.length_c   1.000
_cell.angle_alpha   90.00
_cell.angle_beta   90.00
_cell.angle_gamma   90.00
#
_symmetry.space_group_name_H-M   'P 1'
#
loop_
_entity.id
_entity.type
_entity.pdbx_description
1 polymer ?
#
loop_
_entity_poly.entity_id
_entity_poly.type
_entity_poly.pdbx_seq_one_letter_code
_entity_poly.pdbx_strand_id
1 'polypeptide(L)' 'VRSLVTHRFPLEETQQAFRLVADGGDGVIKAMVEMG' A
#
# COMPACT_ATOMS: atom_id res chain seq x y z
N VAL A 1 2.37 0.84 20.32
CA VAL A 1 2.93 1.29 19.01
C VAL A 1 1.81 1.29 17.98
N ARG A 2 1.59 2.41 17.27
CA ARG A 2 0.57 2.50 16.21
C ARG A 2 1.19 2.01 14.90
N SER A 3 0.49 1.17 14.14
CA SER A 3 0.99 0.68 12.85
C SER A 3 1.03 1.83 11.84
N LEU A 4 2.17 2.00 11.16
CA LEU A 4 2.29 2.95 10.04
C LEU A 4 1.67 2.40 8.74
N VAL A 5 1.45 1.09 8.68
CA VAL A 5 0.93 0.40 7.49
C VAL A 5 -0.57 0.61 7.42
N THR A 6 -0.98 1.40 6.44
CA THR A 6 -2.40 1.70 6.17
C THR A 6 -2.99 0.74 5.14
N HIS A 7 -2.18 0.25 4.21
CA HIS A 7 -2.63 -0.58 3.10
C HIS A 7 -1.70 -1.77 2.90
N ARG A 8 -2.26 -2.90 2.51
CA ARG A 8 -1.54 -4.13 2.15
C ARG A 8 -2.01 -4.61 0.80
N PHE A 9 -1.07 -5.05 -0.01
CA PHE A 9 -1.30 -5.58 -1.34
C PHE A 9 -0.55 -6.90 -1.49
N PRO A 10 -1.15 -7.90 -2.15
CA PRO A 10 -0.40 -9.06 -2.63
C PRO A 10 0.57 -8.64 -3.74
N LEU A 11 1.59 -9.46 -4.01
CA LEU A 11 2.62 -9.15 -5.00
C LEU A 11 2.05 -8.88 -6.39
N GLU A 12 1.00 -9.61 -6.79
CA GLU A 12 0.32 -9.50 -8.08
C GLU A 12 -0.30 -8.12 -8.30
N GLU A 13 -0.63 -7.42 -7.21
CA GLU A 13 -1.26 -6.08 -7.22
C GLU A 13 -0.26 -4.94 -7.02
N THR A 14 1.04 -5.20 -7.20
CA THR A 14 2.10 -4.19 -7.05
C THR A 14 1.81 -2.90 -7.81
N GLN A 15 1.29 -2.97 -9.05
CA GLN A 15 0.95 -1.76 -9.80
C GLN A 15 -0.15 -0.91 -9.13
N GLN A 16 -1.12 -1.54 -8.47
CA GLN A 16 -2.18 -0.82 -7.78
C GLN A 16 -1.65 -0.14 -6.51
N ALA A 17 -0.76 -0.83 -5.78
CA ALA A 17 -0.06 -0.23 -4.64
C ALA A 17 0.72 1.03 -5.06
N PHE A 18 1.43 0.97 -6.20
CA PHE A 18 2.16 2.13 -6.73
C PHE A 18 1.24 3.27 -7.18
N ARG A 19 0.11 2.97 -7.83
CA ARG A 19 -0.88 4.00 -8.20
C ARG A 19 -1.46 4.68 -6.96
N LEU A 20 -1.85 3.91 -5.94
CA LEU A 20 -2.39 4.44 -4.69
C LEU A 20 -1.45 5.47 -4.04
N VAL A 21 -0.15 5.13 -3.93
CA VAL A 21 0.82 6.03 -3.31
C VAL A 21 1.18 7.23 -4.20
N ALA A 22 1.16 7.08 -5.51
CA ALA A 22 1.43 8.17 -6.45
C ALA A 22 0.32 9.23 -6.42
N ASP A 23 -0.94 8.79 -6.35
CA ASP A 23 -2.10 9.66 -6.34
C ASP A 23 -2.41 10.22 -4.94
N GLY A 24 -1.75 9.70 -3.90
CA GLY A 24 -2.09 9.99 -2.50
C GLY A 24 -3.51 9.53 -2.15
N GLY A 25 -4.02 8.51 -2.85
CA GLY A 25 -5.39 8.03 -2.71
C GLY A 25 -5.68 7.43 -1.33
N ASP A 26 -6.95 7.50 -0.93
CA ASP A 26 -7.47 6.83 0.28
C ASP A 26 -6.70 7.15 1.58
N GLY A 27 -6.11 8.35 1.68
CA GLY A 27 -5.35 8.77 2.87
C GLY A 27 -4.12 7.90 3.17
N VAL A 28 -3.51 7.31 2.13
CA VAL A 28 -2.37 6.42 2.27
C VAL A 28 -1.20 7.07 3.03
N ILE A 29 -0.72 6.38 4.07
CA ILE A 29 0.51 6.75 4.81
C ILE A 29 1.64 5.81 4.42
N LYS A 30 1.35 4.50 4.41
CA LYS A 30 2.27 3.46 3.95
C LYS A 30 1.49 2.29 3.36
N ALA A 31 1.79 1.96 2.10
CA ALA A 31 1.38 0.72 1.47
C ALA A 31 2.50 -0.33 1.63
N MET A 32 2.14 -1.56 1.93
CA MET A 32 3.06 -2.70 1.97
C MET A 32 2.67 -3.72 0.90
N VAL A 33 3.65 -4.13 0.11
CA VAL A 33 3.52 -5.27 -0.79
C VAL A 33 4.18 -6.46 -0.11
N GLU A 34 3.46 -7.56 0.00
CA GLU A 34 3.92 -8.79 0.65
C GLU A 34 3.82 -10.00 -0.27
N MET A 35 4.75 -10.94 -0.11
CA MET A 35 4.71 -12.23 -0.78
C MET A 35 4.15 -13.26 0.21
N GLY A 36 3.02 -13.88 -0.11
CA GLY A 36 2.32 -14.84 0.75
C GLY A 36 1.20 -15.56 0.01
#